data_AF-A0A936G0I0-F1
#
_entry.id   AF-A0A936G0I0-F1
#
_cell.length_a   1.000
_cell.length_b   1.000
_cell.length_c   1.000
_cell.angle_alpha   90.00
_cell.angle_beta   90.00
_cell.angle_gamma   90.00
#
_symmetry.space_group_name_H-M   'P 1'
#
loop_
_entity.id
_entity.type
_entity.pdbx_description
1 polymer ?
#
loop_
_entity_poly.entity_id
_entity_poly.type
_entity_poly.pdbx_seq_one_letter_code
_entity_poly.pdbx_strand_id
1 'polypeptide(L)'
;MFANEPIIFKGTTDNVKGLWTGIVLNTPNVENSLNYCQIIGAGSSNGSCGNYKAALKIGRGKYCTDIKSRGSYQNITIQNSGGYGVAYRISDAPTVNGFQYANNTLANVFNF
;
A
#
# COMPACT_ATOMS: atom_id res chain seq x y z
N MET A 1 -17.90 13.97 19.16
CA MET A 1 -17.67 13.67 17.73
C MET A 1 -16.20 13.91 17.46
N PHE A 2 -15.43 12.87 17.13
CA PHE A 2 -14.05 13.06 16.66
C PHE A 2 -14.09 13.43 15.17
N ALA A 3 -13.27 14.40 14.79
CA ALA A 3 -13.28 15.03 13.48
C ALA A 3 -12.92 14.05 12.34
N ASN A 4 -13.43 14.35 11.15
CA ASN A 4 -13.26 13.69 9.85
C ASN A 4 -11.82 13.67 9.31
N GLU A 5 -10.81 13.45 10.15
CA GLU A 5 -9.41 13.48 9.74
C GLU A 5 -8.91 12.07 9.40
N PRO A 6 -8.23 11.88 8.25
CA PRO A 6 -7.74 10.58 7.85
C PRO A 6 -6.60 10.11 8.74
N ILE A 7 -6.43 8.79 8.89
CA ILE A 7 -5.26 8.21 9.55
C ILE A 7 -4.04 8.43 8.65
N ILE A 8 -3.00 9.09 9.16
CA ILE A 8 -1.80 9.41 8.37
C ILE A 8 -0.63 8.49 8.74
N PHE A 9 -0.20 7.67 7.79
CA PHE A 9 1.06 6.93 7.82
C PHE A 9 2.11 7.71 7.04
N LYS A 10 3.07 8.33 7.72
CA LYS A 10 4.13 9.11 7.07
C LYS A 10 5.51 8.79 7.62
N GLY A 11 6.52 9.01 6.78
CA GLY A 11 7.91 9.00 7.22
C GLY A 11 8.22 10.18 8.15
N THR A 12 9.39 10.14 8.79
CA THR A 12 9.81 11.15 9.78
C THR A 12 10.14 12.52 9.19
N THR A 13 10.37 12.58 7.88
CA THR A 13 10.67 13.82 7.14
C THR A 13 9.65 14.00 6.03
N ASP A 14 9.02 15.18 6.01
CA ASP A 14 8.01 15.51 5.01
C ASP A 14 8.63 15.64 3.62
N ASN A 15 7.82 15.35 2.58
CA ASN A 15 8.17 15.48 1.16
C ASN A 15 9.35 14.61 0.67
N VAL A 16 9.81 13.63 1.44
CA VAL A 16 10.83 12.67 1.00
C VAL A 16 10.17 11.44 0.39
N LYS A 17 10.48 11.14 -0.89
CA LYS A 17 10.00 9.93 -1.55
C LYS A 17 10.73 8.70 -1.03
N GLY A 18 9.98 7.64 -0.70
CA GLY A 18 10.60 6.38 -0.28
C GLY A 18 11.52 6.52 0.93
N LEU A 19 11.14 7.32 1.91
CA LEU A 19 11.83 7.45 3.19
C LEU A 19 11.72 6.17 4.03
N TRP A 20 10.61 5.43 3.89
CA TRP A 20 10.37 4.18 4.63
C TRP A 20 9.78 3.08 3.73
N THR A 21 9.84 1.83 4.19
CA THR A 21 9.54 0.65 3.37
C THR A 21 8.09 0.59 2.89
N GLY A 22 7.14 1.12 3.65
CA GLY A 22 5.71 0.98 3.40
C GLY A 22 5.05 -0.13 4.20
N ILE A 23 3.76 -0.37 3.89
CA ILE A 23 2.90 -1.33 4.58
C ILE A 23 2.85 -2.62 3.76
N VAL A 24 2.98 -3.77 4.44
CA VAL A 24 2.81 -5.09 3.86
C VAL A 24 1.72 -5.83 4.60
N LEU A 25 0.64 -6.16 3.89
CA LEU A 25 -0.45 -7.00 4.37
C LEU A 25 -0.35 -8.36 3.70
N ASN A 26 0.16 -9.35 4.44
CA ASN A 26 0.33 -10.72 3.97
C ASN A 26 -0.47 -11.68 4.88
N THR A 27 -1.79 -11.59 4.79
CA THR A 27 -2.75 -12.38 5.58
C THR A 27 -3.96 -12.72 4.70
N PRO A 28 -4.57 -13.91 4.84
CA PRO A 28 -5.75 -14.29 4.08
C PRO A 28 -7.07 -13.81 4.70
N ASN A 29 -7.04 -13.14 5.86
CA ASN A 29 -8.26 -12.73 6.56
C ASN A 29 -9.06 -11.71 5.72
N VAL A 30 -10.31 -12.03 5.41
CA VAL A 30 -11.19 -11.14 4.64
C VAL A 30 -11.61 -9.89 5.43
N GLU A 31 -11.44 -9.89 6.75
CA GLU A 31 -11.74 -8.76 7.64
C GLU A 31 -10.65 -7.67 7.60
N ASN A 32 -9.54 -7.89 6.89
CA ASN A 32 -8.55 -6.84 6.71
C ASN A 32 -9.20 -5.59 6.11
N SER A 33 -9.02 -4.46 6.77
CA SER A 33 -9.61 -3.20 6.33
C SER A 33 -8.64 -2.04 6.52
N LEU A 34 -8.50 -1.24 5.47
CA LEU A 34 -7.96 0.13 5.57
C LEU A 34 -8.96 1.04 4.87
N ASN A 35 -9.46 2.03 5.60
CA ASN A 35 -10.37 3.02 5.05
C ASN A 35 -9.97 4.42 5.51
N TYR A 36 -10.06 5.40 4.63
CA TYR A 36 -9.87 6.81 4.96
C TYR A 36 -8.49 7.10 5.58
N CYS A 37 -7.45 6.66 4.86
CA CYS A 37 -6.06 6.74 5.29
C CYS A 37 -5.19 7.49 4.27
N GLN A 38 -4.06 8.02 4.72
CA GLN A 38 -3.01 8.57 3.87
C GLN A 38 -1.70 7.80 4.08
N ILE A 39 -1.00 7.47 3.00
CA ILE A 39 0.32 6.82 3.03
C ILE A 39 1.31 7.71 2.29
N ILE A 40 2.26 8.30 3.01
CA ILE A 40 3.15 9.35 2.50
C ILE A 40 4.61 8.95 2.64
N GLY A 41 5.38 9.09 1.56
CA GLY A 41 6.84 8.89 1.57
C GLY A 41 7.28 7.44 1.74
N ALA A 42 6.40 6.47 1.45
CA ALA A 42 6.67 5.04 1.59
C ALA A 42 7.33 4.43 0.33
N GLY A 43 7.53 3.11 0.29
CA GLY A 43 8.03 2.42 -0.90
C GLY A 43 9.53 2.55 -1.14
N SER A 44 10.34 2.65 -0.07
CA SER A 44 11.80 2.76 -0.16
C SER A 44 12.51 1.52 -0.71
N SER A 45 11.89 0.34 -0.56
CA SER A 45 12.48 -0.96 -0.86
C SER A 45 11.42 -2.02 -1.17
N ASN A 46 11.87 -3.18 -1.63
CA ASN A 46 11.00 -4.32 -1.96
C ASN A 46 10.24 -4.88 -0.75
N GLY A 47 10.71 -4.62 0.48
CA GLY A 47 10.16 -5.21 1.71
C GLY A 47 10.30 -6.73 1.79
N SER A 48 9.65 -7.35 2.78
CA SER A 48 9.79 -8.80 3.08
C SER A 48 9.03 -9.73 2.12
N CYS A 49 7.94 -9.24 1.52
CA CYS A 49 7.06 -10.03 0.63
C CYS A 49 6.89 -9.34 -0.74
N GLY A 50 7.95 -8.94 -1.43
CA GLY A 50 7.86 -8.22 -2.72
C GLY A 50 9.13 -8.36 -3.55
N ASN A 51 9.02 -8.34 -4.88
CA ASN A 51 10.16 -8.06 -5.78
C ASN A 51 10.09 -6.64 -6.36
N TYR A 52 9.18 -5.84 -5.82
CA TYR A 52 8.86 -4.50 -6.29
C TYR A 52 8.72 -3.57 -5.08
N LYS A 53 9.05 -2.31 -5.31
CA LYS A 53 8.92 -1.23 -4.33
C LYS A 53 7.49 -0.69 -4.41
N ALA A 54 6.76 -0.67 -3.31
CA ALA A 54 5.42 -0.07 -3.27
C ALA A 54 5.10 0.46 -1.87
N ALA A 55 4.27 1.50 -1.78
CA ALA A 55 3.87 2.10 -0.52
C ALA A 55 2.88 1.21 0.26
N LEU A 56 1.93 0.59 -0.44
CA LEU A 56 1.03 -0.44 0.10
C LEU A 56 1.15 -1.73 -0.70
N LYS A 57 1.41 -2.85 -0.02
CA LYS A 57 1.47 -4.18 -0.62
C LYS A 57 0.38 -5.04 -0.01
N ILE A 58 -0.53 -5.53 -0.83
CA ILE A 58 -1.58 -6.47 -0.45
C ILE A 58 -1.21 -7.79 -1.10
N GLY A 59 -0.76 -8.74 -0.29
CA GLY A 59 -0.14 -9.96 -0.79
C GLY A 59 1.33 -9.76 -1.10
N ARG A 60 1.80 -10.35 -2.19
CA ARG A 60 3.08 -11.07 -2.16
C ARG A 60 4.13 -10.75 -3.19
N GLY A 61 5.32 -11.21 -2.86
CA GLY A 61 6.48 -11.42 -3.72
C GLY A 61 7.23 -12.67 -3.24
N LYS A 62 8.44 -12.88 -3.76
CA LYS A 62 9.17 -14.17 -3.81
C LYS A 62 9.19 -15.01 -2.52
N TYR A 63 9.19 -14.41 -1.33
CA TYR A 63 9.34 -15.12 -0.04
C TYR A 63 8.03 -15.46 0.67
N CYS A 64 6.91 -15.07 0.09
CA CYS A 64 5.59 -15.25 0.68
C CYS A 64 4.74 -15.95 -0.42
N THR A 65 4.70 -17.29 -0.48
CA THR A 65 4.35 -18.08 -1.70
C THR A 65 2.92 -18.66 -1.84
N ASP A 66 2.16 -19.14 -0.80
CA ASP A 66 0.68 -19.51 -0.90
C ASP A 66 -0.57 -18.75 -0.25
N ILE A 67 -0.49 -17.86 0.77
CA ILE A 67 -1.49 -16.84 1.21
C ILE A 67 -2.10 -15.97 0.08
N LYS A 68 -3.43 -16.00 -0.04
CA LYS A 68 -4.22 -15.11 -0.88
C LYS A 68 -4.66 -13.90 -0.07
N SER A 69 -4.01 -12.76 -0.24
CA SER A 69 -4.33 -11.58 0.58
C SER A 69 -5.61 -10.91 0.12
N ARG A 70 -6.60 -10.93 1.02
CA ARG A 70 -7.95 -10.40 0.82
C ARG A 70 -8.23 -9.30 1.83
N GLY A 71 -9.26 -8.51 1.54
CA GLY A 71 -9.71 -7.44 2.40
C GLY A 71 -10.39 -6.33 1.62
N SER A 72 -10.74 -5.28 2.34
CA SER A 72 -11.33 -4.06 1.81
C SER A 72 -10.41 -2.87 2.05
N TYR A 73 -9.94 -2.28 0.97
CA TYR A 73 -9.02 -1.15 0.97
C TYR A 73 -9.68 -0.02 0.22
N GLN A 74 -10.08 1.03 0.93
CA GLN A 74 -10.96 2.06 0.40
C GLN A 74 -10.50 3.46 0.79
N ASN A 75 -10.72 4.43 -0.09
CA ASN A 75 -10.50 5.86 0.20
C ASN A 75 -9.09 6.14 0.76
N ILE A 76 -8.08 5.58 0.12
CA ILE A 76 -6.68 5.73 0.53
C ILE A 76 -5.97 6.71 -0.40
N THR A 77 -5.34 7.73 0.17
CA THR A 77 -4.45 8.62 -0.58
C THR A 77 -3.00 8.14 -0.44
N ILE A 78 -2.32 7.85 -1.54
CA ILE A 78 -0.91 7.45 -1.53
C ILE A 78 -0.07 8.50 -2.25
N GLN A 79 0.92 9.04 -1.54
CA GLN A 79 1.76 10.13 -2.06
C GLN A 79 3.25 9.86 -1.86
N ASN A 80 4.06 10.35 -2.79
CA ASN A 80 5.52 10.32 -2.70
C ASN A 80 6.06 8.89 -2.49
N SER A 81 5.45 7.87 -3.11
CA SER A 81 6.03 6.54 -3.07
C SER A 81 7.37 6.52 -3.82
N GLY A 82 8.39 5.92 -3.21
CA GLY A 82 9.67 5.60 -3.86
C GLY A 82 9.59 4.47 -4.90
N GLY A 83 8.39 3.90 -5.08
CA GLY A 83 8.07 2.88 -6.07
C GLY A 83 6.65 3.05 -6.59
N TYR A 84 5.88 1.96 -6.62
CA TYR A 84 4.46 1.99 -6.92
C TYR A 84 3.63 2.56 -5.77
N GLY A 85 2.44 3.07 -6.05
CA GLY A 85 1.49 3.44 -5.00
C GLY A 85 1.02 2.21 -4.23
N VAL A 86 0.23 1.36 -4.90
CA VAL A 86 -0.24 0.08 -4.37
C VAL A 86 0.18 -1.06 -5.28
N ALA A 87 0.40 -2.23 -4.69
CA ALA A 87 0.66 -3.45 -5.42
C ALA A 87 -0.15 -4.61 -4.86
N TYR A 88 -0.84 -5.35 -5.73
CA TYR A 88 -1.69 -6.47 -5.35
C TYR A 88 -1.89 -7.46 -6.48
N ARG A 89 -2.25 -8.70 -6.11
CA ARG A 89 -2.54 -9.77 -7.07
C ARG A 89 -4.02 -9.74 -7.45
N ILE A 90 -4.33 -9.64 -8.74
CA ILE A 90 -5.74 -9.53 -9.19
C ILE A 90 -6.51 -10.80 -8.83
N SER A 91 -5.91 -11.98 -9.01
CA SER A 91 -6.59 -13.26 -8.77
C SER A 91 -6.87 -13.54 -7.29
N ASP A 92 -6.27 -12.79 -6.36
CA ASP A 92 -6.59 -12.89 -4.94
C ASP A 92 -7.88 -12.13 -4.58
N ALA A 93 -8.35 -11.28 -5.51
CA ALA A 93 -9.57 -10.49 -5.44
C ALA A 93 -9.69 -9.61 -4.18
N PRO A 94 -8.68 -8.79 -3.83
CA PRO A 94 -8.87 -7.74 -2.83
C PRO A 94 -9.80 -6.65 -3.38
N THR A 95 -10.64 -6.07 -2.52
CA THR A 95 -11.41 -4.88 -2.88
C THR A 95 -10.51 -3.66 -2.75
N VAL A 96 -10.16 -3.02 -3.86
CA VAL A 96 -9.35 -1.80 -3.90
C VAL A 96 -10.15 -0.72 -4.62
N ASN A 97 -10.65 0.29 -3.90
CA ASN A 97 -11.54 1.31 -4.47
C ASN A 97 -11.29 2.72 -3.88
N GLY A 98 -11.57 3.77 -4.67
CA GLY A 98 -11.47 5.16 -4.20
C GLY A 98 -10.06 5.61 -3.85
N PHE A 99 -9.02 4.99 -4.42
CA PHE A 99 -7.64 5.41 -4.17
C PHE A 99 -7.33 6.70 -4.94
N GLN A 100 -6.58 7.58 -4.30
CA GLN A 100 -6.00 8.78 -4.92
C GLN A 100 -4.49 8.69 -4.86
N TYR A 101 -3.80 9.17 -5.89
CA TYR A 101 -2.36 9.05 -5.99
C TYR A 101 -1.70 10.37 -6.39
N ALA A 102 -0.54 10.67 -5.81
CA ALA A 102 0.29 11.79 -6.24
C ALA A 102 1.79 11.48 -6.16
N ASN A 103 2.53 11.85 -7.21
CA ASN A 103 3.99 11.89 -7.19
C ASN A 103 4.71 10.56 -6.83
N ASN A 104 4.13 9.42 -7.21
CA ASN A 104 4.79 8.11 -7.07
C ASN A 104 5.90 7.97 -8.14
N THR A 105 7.03 7.34 -7.79
CA THR A 105 8.18 7.23 -8.69
C THR A 105 7.95 6.26 -9.85
N LEU A 106 7.25 5.14 -9.63
CA LEU A 106 6.86 4.21 -10.69
C LEU A 106 5.42 4.53 -11.11
N ALA A 107 4.56 3.52 -11.28
CA ALA A 107 3.14 3.73 -11.54
C ALA A 107 2.31 3.79 -10.24
N ASN A 108 1.05 4.20 -10.34
CA ASN A 108 0.15 4.20 -9.18
C ASN A 108 -0.20 2.79 -8.70
N VAL A 109 -0.35 1.86 -9.63
CA VAL A 109 -0.79 0.49 -9.37
C VAL A 109 0.18 -0.48 -10.04
N PHE A 110 0.58 -1.52 -9.31
CA PHE A 110 1.23 -2.70 -9.86
C PHE A 110 0.36 -3.93 -9.62
N ASN A 111 -0.18 -4.48 -10.70
CA ASN A 111 -1.00 -5.68 -10.67
C ASN A 111 -0.20 -6.86 -11.21
N PHE A 112 -0.43 -8.03 -10.63
CA PHE A 112 0.18 -9.30 -11.03
C PHE A 112 -0.76 -10.48 -10.77
#